data_AF-D8F764-F1
#
_entry.id   AF-D8F764-F1
#
_cell.length_a   1.000
_cell.length_b   1.000
_cell.length_c   1.000
_cell.angle_alpha   90.00
_cell.angle_beta   90.00
_cell.angle_gamma   90.00
#
_symmetry.space_group_name_H-M   'P 1'
#
loop_
_entity.id
_entity.type
_entity.pdbx_description
1 polymer ?
#
loop_
_entity_poly.entity_id
_entity_poly.type
_entity_poly.pdbx_seq_one_letter_code
_entity_poly.pdbx_strand_id
1 'polypeptide(L)'
;LNASMYNDDQIAKKLDCLFKADRNSFMCELSANAIGVYLLETRQIHNDSTSVTFTGEYENQHPGAVKLKYGFNKDHRPDCKQIVFGLNITADGNVPLSFELFDGNRTDDTTHVPNWNALREFLGESDFIYIADCKLCSQKNLDHIHEHGGIFITIVPKNRSEVKQFHEFLKTNSIEWQYAYETPNSRKKAETILYKTYEGEPSKNGYRIIWVHSSAKEKQDKSRRDNRTWPLTKTEPVLLIVTEPVIARCSVASAE
;
A
#
# COMPACT_ATOMS: atom_id res chain seq x y z
N LEU A 1 -17.45 36.29 -24.78
CA LEU A 1 -17.80 34.92 -24.34
C LEU A 1 -18.98 34.44 -25.17
N ASN A 2 -18.88 33.27 -25.82
CA ASN A 2 -19.92 32.73 -26.70
C ASN A 2 -20.72 31.66 -25.96
N ALA A 3 -22.04 31.84 -25.85
CA ALA A 3 -22.93 30.93 -25.10
C ALA A 3 -22.92 29.49 -25.64
N SER A 4 -22.63 29.29 -26.93
CA SER A 4 -22.52 27.95 -27.54
C SER A 4 -21.36 27.10 -26.97
N MET A 5 -20.42 27.71 -26.24
CA MET A 5 -19.32 27.02 -25.56
C MET A 5 -19.72 26.37 -24.23
N TYR A 6 -20.94 26.58 -23.74
CA TYR A 6 -21.45 26.00 -22.49
C TYR A 6 -22.65 25.10 -22.80
N ASN A 7 -22.36 23.88 -23.23
CA ASN A 7 -23.36 22.85 -23.49
C ASN A 7 -22.96 21.54 -22.80
N ASP A 8 -23.91 20.63 -22.65
CA ASP A 8 -23.72 19.39 -21.87
C ASP A 8 -22.63 18.48 -22.48
N ASP A 9 -22.38 18.57 -23.79
CA ASP A 9 -21.32 17.79 -24.45
C ASP A 9 -19.91 18.28 -24.11
N GLN A 10 -19.76 19.47 -23.52
CA GLN A 10 -18.44 20.04 -23.27
C GLN A 10 -17.63 19.15 -22.34
N ILE A 11 -18.25 18.56 -21.31
CA ILE A 11 -17.57 17.64 -20.41
C ILE A 11 -17.02 16.45 -21.20
N ALA A 12 -17.83 15.81 -22.03
CA ALA A 12 -17.39 14.69 -22.87
C ALA A 12 -16.24 15.10 -23.82
N LYS A 13 -16.37 16.24 -24.50
CA LYS A 13 -15.32 16.78 -25.39
C LYS A 13 -14.01 17.05 -24.64
N LYS A 14 -14.07 17.56 -23.41
CA LYS A 14 -12.87 17.78 -22.58
C LYS A 14 -12.25 16.49 -22.08
N LEU A 15 -13.06 15.50 -21.72
CA LEU A 15 -12.56 14.17 -21.36
C LEU A 15 -11.89 13.48 -22.54
N ASP A 16 -12.41 13.62 -23.76
CA ASP A 16 -11.76 13.12 -24.98
C ASP A 16 -10.42 13.82 -25.24
N CYS A 17 -10.34 15.13 -25.04
CA CYS A 17 -9.08 15.87 -25.11
C CYS A 17 -8.08 15.38 -24.07
N LEU A 18 -8.53 15.18 -22.82
CA LEU A 18 -7.69 14.67 -21.74
C LEU A 18 -7.20 13.24 -22.03
N PHE A 19 -8.05 12.39 -22.60
CA PHE A 19 -7.68 11.03 -22.98
C PHE A 19 -6.56 11.00 -24.03
N LYS A 20 -6.61 11.94 -25.00
CA LYS A 20 -5.61 12.09 -26.07
C LYS A 20 -4.34 12.82 -25.64
N ALA A 21 -4.38 13.52 -24.51
CA ALA A 21 -3.23 14.23 -23.98
C ALA A 21 -2.22 13.28 -23.32
N ASP A 22 -0.99 13.75 -23.16
CA ASP A 22 -0.01 13.09 -22.31
C ASP A 22 -0.36 13.29 -20.83
N ARG A 23 -1.20 12.38 -20.32
CA ARG A 23 -1.66 12.38 -18.93
C ARG A 23 -0.54 12.11 -17.93
N ASN A 24 0.53 11.42 -18.34
CA ASN A 24 1.64 11.13 -17.45
C ASN A 24 2.45 12.40 -17.18
N SER A 25 2.80 13.15 -18.23
CA SER A 25 3.46 14.45 -18.07
C SER A 25 2.60 15.44 -17.29
N PHE A 26 1.29 15.48 -17.56
CA PHE A 26 0.36 16.33 -16.80
C PHE A 26 0.35 16.01 -15.30
N MET A 27 0.28 14.72 -14.94
CA MET A 27 0.30 14.30 -13.53
C MET A 27 1.66 14.57 -12.88
N CYS A 28 2.76 14.30 -13.60
CA CYS A 28 4.11 14.57 -13.13
C CYS A 28 4.31 16.05 -12.80
N GLU A 29 3.88 16.95 -13.70
CA GLU A 29 3.96 18.39 -13.49
C GLU A 29 3.10 18.85 -12.30
N LEU A 30 1.86 18.36 -12.22
CA LEU A 30 0.94 18.67 -11.12
C LEU A 30 1.53 18.25 -9.76
N SER A 31 2.07 17.03 -9.68
CA SER A 31 2.62 16.50 -8.44
C SER A 31 3.95 17.15 -8.08
N ALA A 32 4.82 17.43 -9.05
CA ALA A 32 6.05 18.21 -8.80
C ALA A 32 5.74 19.62 -8.29
N ASN A 33 4.72 20.27 -8.85
CA ASN A 33 4.25 21.57 -8.38
C ASN A 33 3.69 21.48 -6.95
N ALA A 34 2.88 20.46 -6.66
CA ALA A 34 2.36 20.24 -5.31
C ALA A 34 3.48 20.02 -4.28
N ILE A 35 4.51 19.21 -4.61
CA ILE A 35 5.69 19.02 -3.77
C ILE A 35 6.39 20.36 -3.51
N GLY A 36 6.64 21.15 -4.55
CA GLY A 36 7.35 22.44 -4.42
C GLY A 36 6.56 23.51 -3.66
N VAL A 37 5.25 23.63 -3.91
CA VAL A 37 4.39 24.66 -3.30
C VAL A 37 4.07 24.35 -1.84
N TYR A 38 3.79 23.08 -1.53
CA TYR A 38 3.41 22.65 -0.19
C TYR A 38 4.58 22.10 0.62
N LEU A 39 5.78 22.05 0.06
CA LEU A 39 7.00 21.52 0.69
C LEU A 39 6.79 20.09 1.23
N LEU A 40 6.11 19.25 0.44
CA LEU A 40 5.69 17.92 0.86
C LEU A 40 6.90 17.03 1.15
N GLU A 41 6.87 16.28 2.25
CA GLU A 41 7.88 15.26 2.50
C GLU A 41 7.63 14.00 1.64
N THR A 42 8.63 13.62 0.85
CA THR A 42 8.58 12.45 -0.06
C THR A 42 9.36 11.24 0.45
N ARG A 43 9.85 11.28 1.70
CA ARG A 43 10.64 10.19 2.31
C ARG A 43 9.86 8.90 2.55
N GLN A 44 8.54 8.97 2.58
CA GLN A 44 7.67 7.82 2.82
C GLN A 44 6.53 7.85 1.80
N ILE A 45 6.51 6.85 0.93
CA ILE A 45 5.52 6.72 -0.13
C ILE A 45 4.69 5.46 0.12
N HIS A 46 3.38 5.64 0.25
CA HIS A 46 2.44 4.55 0.37
C HIS A 46 1.88 4.20 -1.01
N ASN A 47 1.94 2.91 -1.34
CA ASN A 47 1.30 2.35 -2.52
C ASN A 47 0.16 1.43 -2.11
N ASP A 48 -1.01 1.64 -2.73
CA ASP A 48 -2.11 0.69 -2.68
C ASP A 48 -2.73 0.56 -4.07
N SER A 49 -3.27 -0.62 -4.36
CA SER A 49 -4.08 -0.84 -5.55
C SER A 49 -5.54 -1.00 -5.16
N THR A 50 -6.46 -0.63 -6.04
CA THR A 50 -7.88 -0.93 -5.88
C THR A 50 -8.50 -1.32 -7.20
N SER A 51 -9.72 -1.85 -7.15
CA SER A 51 -10.52 -2.15 -8.32
C SER A 51 -11.51 -1.02 -8.56
N VAL A 52 -11.63 -0.53 -9.79
CA VAL A 52 -12.79 0.28 -10.18
C VAL A 52 -13.76 -0.65 -10.90
N THR A 53 -14.94 -0.82 -10.31
CA THR A 53 -15.97 -1.76 -10.76
C THR A 53 -16.89 -1.12 -11.80
N PHE A 54 -17.17 -1.83 -12.89
CA PHE A 54 -18.03 -1.36 -13.98
C PHE A 54 -19.21 -2.31 -14.22
N THR A 55 -20.39 -1.72 -14.40
CA THR A 55 -21.62 -2.41 -14.80
C THR A 55 -22.04 -1.94 -16.19
N GLY A 56 -22.40 -2.87 -17.08
CA GLY A 56 -22.73 -2.62 -18.48
C GLY A 56 -21.98 -3.52 -19.47
N GLU A 57 -22.35 -3.44 -20.74
CA GLU A 57 -21.87 -4.37 -21.76
C GLU A 57 -20.42 -4.11 -22.19
N TYR A 58 -20.00 -2.85 -22.38
CA TYR A 58 -18.63 -2.47 -22.79
C TYR A 58 -18.02 -3.37 -23.90
N GLU A 59 -18.79 -3.66 -24.95
CA GLU A 59 -18.35 -4.53 -26.06
C GLU A 59 -17.29 -3.83 -26.94
N ASN A 60 -17.48 -2.53 -27.20
CA ASN A 60 -16.65 -1.73 -28.10
C ASN A 60 -15.61 -0.89 -27.33
N GLN A 61 -14.61 -1.56 -26.74
CA GLN A 61 -13.57 -0.87 -25.95
C GLN A 61 -12.49 -0.26 -26.85
N HIS A 62 -12.11 1.00 -26.58
CA HIS A 62 -11.08 1.69 -27.34
C HIS A 62 -9.72 0.97 -27.27
N PRO A 63 -9.02 0.71 -28.40
CA PRO A 63 -7.79 -0.09 -28.45
C PRO A 63 -6.68 0.45 -27.54
N GLY A 64 -6.48 1.76 -27.49
CA GLY A 64 -5.47 2.42 -26.65
C GLY A 64 -5.88 2.72 -25.20
N ALA A 65 -7.04 2.23 -24.74
CA ALA A 65 -7.45 2.33 -23.34
C ALA A 65 -7.19 1.00 -22.61
N VAL A 66 -7.03 1.08 -21.27
CA VAL A 66 -7.05 -0.11 -20.40
C VAL A 66 -8.34 -0.90 -20.61
N LYS A 67 -8.23 -2.21 -20.54
CA LYS A 67 -9.34 -3.12 -20.82
C LYS A 67 -10.12 -3.45 -19.58
N LEU A 68 -11.41 -3.19 -19.66
CA LEU A 68 -12.41 -3.63 -18.70
C LEU A 68 -12.54 -5.14 -18.85
N LYS A 69 -12.03 -5.88 -17.86
CA LYS A 69 -11.98 -7.34 -17.82
C LYS A 69 -12.42 -7.86 -16.46
N TYR A 70 -12.82 -9.12 -16.42
CA TYR A 70 -13.04 -9.84 -15.16
C TYR A 70 -11.71 -10.18 -14.51
N GLY A 71 -11.68 -10.17 -13.18
CA GLY A 71 -10.50 -10.55 -12.40
C GLY A 71 -10.83 -10.62 -10.91
N PHE A 72 -9.79 -10.57 -10.07
CA PHE A 72 -9.97 -10.49 -8.62
C PHE A 72 -10.47 -9.08 -8.26
N ASN A 73 -11.75 -8.97 -7.92
CA ASN A 73 -12.40 -7.69 -7.62
C ASN A 73 -12.38 -7.42 -6.11
N LYS A 74 -11.78 -6.28 -5.70
CA LYS A 74 -11.64 -5.93 -4.28
C LYS A 74 -12.97 -5.62 -3.58
N ASP A 75 -14.02 -5.28 -4.34
CA ASP A 75 -15.40 -5.10 -3.84
C ASP A 75 -16.18 -6.43 -3.75
N HIS A 76 -15.52 -7.57 -3.99
CA HIS A 76 -16.13 -8.91 -3.99
C HIS A 76 -17.24 -9.07 -5.05
N ARG A 77 -17.06 -8.42 -6.21
CA ARG A 77 -17.96 -8.49 -7.38
C ARG A 77 -17.30 -9.20 -8.57
N PRO A 78 -17.09 -10.53 -8.49
CA PRO A 78 -16.47 -11.28 -9.59
C PRO A 78 -17.34 -11.32 -10.86
N ASP A 79 -18.61 -10.98 -10.73
CA ASP A 79 -19.60 -10.85 -11.81
C ASP A 79 -19.45 -9.55 -12.62
N CYS A 80 -18.61 -8.60 -12.16
CA CYS A 80 -18.42 -7.31 -12.81
C CYS A 80 -17.07 -7.22 -13.53
N LYS A 81 -17.06 -6.46 -14.63
CA LYS A 81 -15.81 -6.01 -15.24
C LYS A 81 -15.16 -4.97 -14.33
N GLN A 82 -13.84 -4.89 -14.38
CA GLN A 82 -13.08 -3.92 -13.61
C GLN A 82 -11.87 -3.40 -14.38
N ILE A 83 -11.24 -2.38 -13.81
CA ILE A 83 -9.84 -2.05 -14.05
C ILE A 83 -9.12 -2.08 -12.69
N VAL A 84 -7.80 -2.25 -12.71
CA VAL A 84 -6.98 -2.10 -11.51
C VAL A 84 -6.38 -0.69 -11.51
N PHE A 85 -6.50 0.00 -10.38
CA PHE A 85 -6.05 1.37 -10.15
C PHE A 85 -4.98 1.35 -9.06
N GLY A 86 -3.72 1.63 -9.41
CA GLY A 86 -2.63 1.82 -8.46
C GLY A 86 -2.47 3.29 -8.11
N LEU A 87 -2.21 3.60 -6.85
CA LEU A 87 -2.02 4.96 -6.35
C LEU A 87 -0.77 5.03 -5.46
N ASN A 88 0.05 6.06 -5.67
CA ASN A 88 1.11 6.44 -4.74
C ASN A 88 0.73 7.76 -4.05
N ILE A 89 0.84 7.78 -2.72
CA ILE A 89 0.60 8.96 -1.89
C ILE A 89 1.79 9.21 -0.96
N THR A 90 2.03 10.47 -0.61
CA THR A 90 2.95 10.85 0.47
C THR A 90 2.40 10.45 1.82
N ALA A 91 3.26 10.10 2.78
CA ALA A 91 2.84 10.00 4.18
C ALA A 91 2.45 11.38 4.76
N ASP A 92 3.09 12.45 4.27
CA ASP A 92 2.73 13.82 4.61
C ASP A 92 1.44 14.25 3.90
N GLY A 93 0.35 14.33 4.65
CA GLY A 93 -0.94 14.81 4.15
C GLY A 93 -1.70 13.85 3.23
N ASN A 94 -1.19 12.66 2.94
CA ASN A 94 -1.79 11.68 2.01
C ASN A 94 -2.00 12.24 0.60
N VAL A 95 -1.06 13.06 0.12
CA VAL A 95 -1.18 13.73 -1.17
C VAL A 95 -0.83 12.76 -2.30
N PRO A 96 -1.70 12.59 -3.32
CA PRO A 96 -1.39 11.77 -4.50
C PRO A 96 -0.23 12.32 -5.33
N LEU A 97 0.76 11.47 -5.59
CA LEU A 97 1.90 11.79 -6.46
C LEU A 97 1.78 11.19 -7.86
N SER A 98 1.20 10.00 -7.97
CA SER A 98 1.08 9.32 -9.26
C SER A 98 0.03 8.23 -9.18
N PHE A 99 -0.59 7.90 -10.31
CA PHE A 99 -1.45 6.73 -10.42
C PHE A 99 -1.09 5.93 -11.66
N GLU A 100 -1.44 4.65 -11.64
CA GLU A 100 -1.29 3.76 -12.80
C GLU A 100 -2.58 2.96 -13.00
N LEU A 101 -2.97 2.79 -14.26
CA LEU A 101 -4.15 2.00 -14.64
C LEU A 101 -3.70 0.72 -15.32
N PHE A 102 -4.33 -0.39 -14.93
CA PHE A 102 -4.11 -1.68 -15.57
C PHE A 102 -5.43 -2.32 -16.01
N ASP A 103 -5.32 -3.20 -17.00
CA ASP A 103 -6.39 -4.11 -17.39
C ASP A 103 -6.97 -4.85 -16.16
N GLY A 104 -8.28 -5.10 -16.17
CA GLY A 104 -9.00 -5.67 -15.03
C GLY A 104 -8.59 -7.08 -14.58
N ASN A 105 -7.73 -7.76 -15.36
CA ASN A 105 -7.19 -9.07 -15.04
C ASN A 105 -5.70 -9.03 -14.63
N ARG A 106 -5.11 -7.85 -14.43
CA ARG A 106 -3.74 -7.68 -13.96
C ARG A 106 -3.59 -8.19 -12.53
N THR A 107 -2.47 -8.86 -12.24
CA THR A 107 -2.10 -9.25 -10.89
C THR A 107 -1.19 -8.21 -10.24
N ASP A 108 -1.47 -7.88 -8.98
CA ASP A 108 -0.77 -6.83 -8.21
C ASP A 108 0.73 -7.10 -8.01
N ASP A 109 1.16 -8.36 -7.95
CA ASP A 109 2.55 -8.74 -7.67
C ASP A 109 3.54 -8.24 -8.74
N THR A 110 3.06 -8.00 -9.96
CA THR A 110 3.88 -7.56 -11.10
C THR A 110 3.95 -6.04 -11.28
N THR A 111 3.26 -5.26 -10.44
CA THR A 111 3.17 -3.79 -10.59
C THR A 111 4.24 -3.06 -9.77
N HIS A 112 4.70 -3.64 -8.67
CA HIS A 112 5.58 -2.96 -7.71
C HIS A 112 6.94 -2.54 -8.28
N VAL A 113 7.65 -3.41 -9.01
CA VAL A 113 8.98 -3.08 -9.55
C VAL A 113 8.91 -1.93 -10.57
N PRO A 114 8.04 -1.98 -11.60
CA PRO A 114 7.83 -0.84 -12.50
C PRO A 114 7.45 0.44 -11.75
N ASN A 115 6.49 0.35 -10.81
CA ASN A 115 6.02 1.49 -10.04
C ASN A 115 7.13 2.12 -9.17
N TRP A 116 7.92 1.32 -8.47
CA TRP A 116 9.02 1.81 -7.64
C TRP A 116 10.11 2.46 -8.48
N ASN A 117 10.46 1.89 -9.64
CA ASN A 117 11.43 2.50 -10.55
C ASN A 117 10.93 3.86 -11.07
N ALA A 118 9.64 3.97 -11.41
CA ALA A 118 9.03 5.22 -11.85
C ALA A 118 9.04 6.28 -10.74
N LEU A 119 8.75 5.89 -9.49
CA LEU A 119 8.87 6.78 -8.33
C LEU A 119 10.33 7.23 -8.11
N ARG A 120 11.29 6.31 -8.19
CA ARG A 120 12.72 6.63 -8.06
C ARG A 120 13.16 7.65 -9.12
N GLU A 121 12.71 7.47 -10.37
CA GLU A 121 13.00 8.42 -11.45
C GLU A 121 12.32 9.77 -11.22
N PHE A 122 11.05 9.77 -10.80
CA PHE A 122 10.28 10.98 -10.53
C PHE A 122 10.84 11.79 -9.35
N LEU A 123 11.20 11.12 -8.26
CA LEU A 123 11.72 11.77 -7.05
C LEU A 123 13.21 12.09 -7.15
N GLY A 124 13.95 11.41 -8.03
CA GLY A 124 15.42 11.52 -8.11
C GLY A 124 16.15 10.89 -6.93
N GLU A 125 15.45 10.15 -6.07
CA GLU A 125 15.96 9.53 -4.84
C GLU A 125 15.61 8.04 -4.80
N SER A 126 16.46 7.21 -4.20
CA SER A 126 16.21 5.77 -4.02
C SER A 126 15.86 5.39 -2.59
N ASP A 127 16.29 6.15 -1.59
CA ASP A 127 16.27 5.80 -0.16
C ASP A 127 14.95 6.13 0.55
N PHE A 128 13.89 6.48 -0.20
CA PHE A 128 12.56 6.62 0.35
C PHE A 128 11.99 5.28 0.82
N ILE A 129 11.16 5.31 1.86
CA ILE A 129 10.46 4.14 2.40
C ILE A 129 9.23 3.87 1.53
N TYR A 130 9.28 2.76 0.80
CA TYR A 130 8.17 2.26 0.01
C TYR A 130 7.28 1.33 0.83
N ILE A 131 6.08 1.78 1.16
CA ILE A 131 5.13 1.07 2.02
C ILE A 131 4.02 0.50 1.15
N ALA A 132 3.87 -0.82 1.11
CA ALA A 132 2.83 -1.46 0.30
C ALA A 132 2.25 -2.71 0.97
N ASP A 133 1.18 -3.22 0.39
CA ASP A 133 0.50 -4.42 0.88
C ASP A 133 1.36 -5.69 0.73
N CYS A 134 0.78 -6.84 1.11
CA CYS A 134 1.49 -8.11 1.11
C CYS A 134 1.89 -8.65 -0.27
N LYS A 135 1.42 -8.07 -1.37
CA LYS A 135 1.79 -8.42 -2.75
C LYS A 135 3.19 -7.92 -3.10
N LEU A 136 3.68 -6.92 -2.38
CA LEU A 136 5.09 -6.52 -2.42
C LEU A 136 6.02 -7.62 -1.88
N CYS A 137 5.54 -8.45 -0.95
CA CYS A 137 6.32 -9.50 -0.27
C CYS A 137 6.65 -10.73 -1.16
N SER A 138 7.06 -10.50 -2.40
CA SER A 138 7.67 -11.49 -3.30
C SER A 138 9.19 -11.28 -3.34
N GLN A 139 9.95 -12.37 -3.44
CA GLN A 139 11.40 -12.28 -3.36
C GLN A 139 11.99 -11.34 -4.42
N LYS A 140 11.53 -11.50 -5.65
CA LYS A 140 11.91 -10.66 -6.79
C LYS A 140 11.68 -9.17 -6.53
N ASN A 141 10.56 -8.80 -5.92
CA ASN A 141 10.25 -7.39 -5.68
C ASN A 141 11.11 -6.80 -4.56
N LEU A 142 11.30 -7.57 -3.47
CA LEU A 142 12.09 -7.13 -2.33
C LEU A 142 13.59 -7.00 -2.70
N ASP A 143 14.15 -8.00 -3.38
CA ASP A 143 15.55 -7.96 -3.84
C ASP A 143 15.77 -6.77 -4.77
N HIS A 144 14.88 -6.57 -5.75
CA HIS A 144 15.01 -5.45 -6.68
C HIS A 144 15.04 -4.10 -5.96
N ILE A 145 14.14 -3.86 -5.01
CA ILE A 145 14.12 -2.58 -4.28
C ILE A 145 15.41 -2.43 -3.46
N HIS A 146 15.79 -3.46 -2.71
CA HIS A 146 16.97 -3.42 -1.84
C HIS A 146 18.27 -3.22 -2.62
N GLU A 147 18.50 -4.00 -3.68
CA GLU A 147 19.70 -3.94 -4.52
C GLU A 147 19.88 -2.58 -5.20
N HIS A 148 18.79 -1.83 -5.36
CA HIS A 148 18.80 -0.48 -5.95
C HIS A 148 18.75 0.64 -4.90
N GLY A 149 19.07 0.35 -3.63
CA GLY A 149 19.18 1.32 -2.55
C GLY A 149 17.84 1.75 -1.93
N GLY A 150 16.77 1.00 -2.21
CA GLY A 150 15.45 1.25 -1.69
C GLY A 150 15.19 0.68 -0.31
N ILE A 151 14.31 1.35 0.43
CA ILE A 151 13.80 0.89 1.72
C ILE A 151 12.34 0.47 1.53
N PHE A 152 11.93 -0.66 2.12
CA PHE A 152 10.54 -1.10 2.04
C PHE A 152 9.95 -1.51 3.38
N ILE A 153 8.62 -1.35 3.47
CA ILE A 153 7.78 -1.95 4.51
C ILE A 153 6.63 -2.69 3.82
N THR A 154 6.54 -4.00 4.07
CA THR A 154 5.44 -4.83 3.57
C THR A 154 4.95 -5.80 4.64
N ILE A 155 3.72 -6.27 4.49
CA ILE A 155 3.13 -7.29 5.34
C ILE A 155 3.47 -8.67 4.79
N VAL A 156 3.92 -9.60 5.63
CA VAL A 156 4.14 -10.98 5.19
C VAL A 156 2.81 -11.74 5.10
N PRO A 157 2.52 -12.37 3.95
CA PRO A 157 1.33 -13.18 3.78
C PRO A 157 1.22 -14.30 4.83
N LYS A 158 0.02 -14.54 5.36
CA LYS A 158 -0.25 -15.55 6.41
C LYS A 158 0.17 -16.97 6.05
N ASN A 159 0.24 -17.30 4.76
CA ASN A 159 0.58 -18.64 4.27
C ASN A 159 2.08 -18.92 4.24
N ARG A 160 2.94 -17.93 4.55
CA ARG A 160 4.40 -18.06 4.59
C ARG A 160 4.85 -18.96 5.75
N SER A 161 6.00 -19.61 5.56
CA SER A 161 6.58 -20.53 6.55
C SER A 161 6.92 -19.84 7.86
N GLU A 162 7.40 -18.61 7.78
CA GLU A 162 7.83 -17.73 8.85
C GLU A 162 6.68 -17.49 9.84
N VAL A 163 5.48 -17.28 9.31
CA VAL A 163 4.23 -17.12 10.09
C VAL A 163 3.88 -18.40 10.83
N LYS A 164 3.95 -19.55 10.16
CA LYS A 164 3.68 -20.85 10.79
C LYS A 164 4.69 -21.17 11.90
N GLN A 165 5.98 -20.94 11.62
CA GLN A 165 7.06 -21.16 12.57
C GLN A 165 6.92 -20.28 13.80
N PHE A 166 6.59 -19.01 13.63
CA PHE A 166 6.38 -18.11 14.76
C PHE A 166 5.16 -18.50 15.60
N HIS A 167 4.06 -18.91 14.97
CA HIS A 167 2.91 -19.44 15.70
C HIS A 167 3.25 -20.68 16.52
N GLU A 168 4.08 -21.58 15.99
CA GLU A 168 4.55 -22.76 16.72
C GLU A 168 5.47 -22.36 17.89
N PHE A 169 6.39 -21.43 17.65
CA PHE A 169 7.27 -20.87 18.67
C PHE A 169 6.49 -20.28 19.86
N LEU A 170 5.40 -19.54 19.60
CA LEU A 170 4.52 -18.96 20.63
C LEU A 170 3.69 -19.98 21.42
N LYS A 171 3.69 -21.28 21.06
CA LYS A 171 3.03 -22.31 21.86
C LYS A 171 3.88 -22.74 23.05
N THR A 172 5.19 -22.79 22.88
CA THR A 172 6.14 -23.28 23.88
C THR A 172 6.99 -22.18 24.51
N ASN A 173 7.07 -21.00 23.89
CA ASN A 173 7.87 -19.89 24.36
C ASN A 173 7.00 -18.67 24.68
N SER A 174 7.40 -17.93 25.72
CA SER A 174 6.89 -16.60 26.00
C SER A 174 7.81 -15.55 25.37
N ILE A 175 7.23 -14.55 24.73
CA ILE A 175 7.97 -13.38 24.22
C ILE A 175 7.67 -12.15 25.06
N GLU A 176 8.69 -11.32 25.20
CA GLU A 176 8.56 -9.99 25.80
C GLU A 176 8.20 -8.98 24.71
N TRP A 177 6.93 -8.61 24.68
CA TRP A 177 6.42 -7.61 23.76
C TRP A 177 6.87 -6.20 24.17
N GLN A 178 7.59 -5.52 23.28
CA GLN A 178 8.04 -4.15 23.47
C GLN A 178 6.93 -3.16 23.09
N TYR A 179 6.72 -2.13 23.90
CA TYR A 179 5.83 -1.03 23.52
C TYR A 179 6.35 -0.37 22.23
N ALA A 180 5.45 -0.11 21.27
CA ALA A 180 5.84 0.53 20.01
C ALA A 180 5.10 1.85 19.79
N TYR A 181 3.77 1.84 19.88
CA TYR A 181 2.95 3.01 19.55
C TYR A 181 1.54 2.86 20.12
N GLU A 182 0.85 3.97 20.33
CA GLU A 182 -0.58 3.98 20.63
C GLU A 182 -1.31 5.10 19.89
N THR A 183 -2.58 4.87 19.58
CA THR A 183 -3.39 5.84 18.86
C THR A 183 -4.88 5.70 19.20
N PRO A 184 -5.66 6.79 19.19
CA PRO A 184 -7.11 6.70 19.31
C PRO A 184 -7.70 5.83 18.20
N ASN A 185 -8.68 5.01 18.54
CA ASN A 185 -9.39 4.19 17.56
C ASN A 185 -10.25 5.11 16.66
N SER A 186 -9.97 5.11 15.36
CA SER A 186 -10.65 5.96 14.38
C SER A 186 -12.17 5.78 14.34
N ARG A 187 -12.67 4.57 14.63
CA ARG A 187 -14.12 4.26 14.66
C ARG A 187 -14.74 4.49 16.03
N LYS A 188 -13.94 4.42 17.10
CA LYS A 188 -14.39 4.56 18.49
C LYS A 188 -13.40 5.42 19.26
N LYS A 189 -13.49 6.74 19.11
CA LYS A 189 -12.48 7.69 19.62
C LYS A 189 -12.19 7.60 21.13
N ALA A 190 -13.07 7.00 21.93
CA ALA A 190 -12.88 6.75 23.35
C ALA A 190 -12.00 5.51 23.67
N GLU A 191 -11.70 4.67 22.68
CA GLU A 191 -10.83 3.51 22.84
C GLU A 191 -9.43 3.81 22.26
N THR A 192 -8.38 3.45 22.99
CA THR A 192 -6.99 3.51 22.48
C THR A 192 -6.59 2.15 21.91
N ILE A 193 -5.94 2.17 20.75
CA ILE A 193 -5.28 1.00 20.15
C ILE A 193 -3.82 1.03 20.56
N LEU A 194 -3.38 -0.05 21.20
CA LEU A 194 -2.00 -0.25 21.62
C LEU A 194 -1.31 -1.19 20.65
N TYR A 195 -0.14 -0.77 20.16
CA TYR A 195 0.74 -1.55 19.33
C TYR A 195 1.98 -1.93 20.13
N LYS A 196 2.31 -3.22 20.10
CA LYS A 196 3.55 -3.77 20.64
C LYS A 196 4.30 -4.50 19.55
N THR A 197 5.62 -4.56 19.66
CA THR A 197 6.48 -5.20 18.67
C THR A 197 7.39 -6.24 19.30
N TYR A 198 7.82 -7.18 18.46
CA TYR A 198 8.87 -8.14 18.77
C TYR A 198 9.66 -8.36 17.48
N GLU A 199 10.97 -8.12 17.53
CA GLU A 199 11.85 -8.42 16.40
C GLU A 199 12.21 -9.91 16.46
N GLY A 200 11.83 -10.64 15.41
CA GLY A 200 12.10 -12.07 15.29
C GLY A 200 13.34 -12.36 14.45
N GLU A 201 13.59 -13.65 14.24
CA GLU A 201 14.63 -14.09 13.31
C GLU A 201 14.43 -13.47 11.92
N PRO A 202 15.51 -13.05 11.24
CA PRO A 202 15.42 -12.54 9.88
C PRO A 202 14.76 -13.55 8.94
N SER A 203 14.20 -13.03 7.85
CA SER A 203 13.73 -13.87 6.74
C SER A 203 14.89 -14.70 6.18
N LYS A 204 14.56 -15.72 5.38
CA LYS A 204 15.57 -16.55 4.69
C LYS A 204 16.58 -15.74 3.86
N ASN A 205 16.21 -14.52 3.48
CA ASN A 205 17.00 -13.63 2.63
C ASN A 205 17.62 -12.47 3.43
N GLY A 206 17.64 -12.57 4.76
CA GLY A 206 18.33 -11.62 5.64
C GLY A 206 17.51 -10.38 6.00
N TYR A 207 16.31 -10.20 5.44
CA TYR A 207 15.47 -9.06 5.82
C TYR A 207 14.92 -9.15 7.23
N ARG A 208 14.81 -8.00 7.92
CA ARG A 208 14.30 -7.93 9.30
C ARG A 208 12.82 -8.25 9.34
N ILE A 209 12.43 -8.98 10.37
CA ILE A 209 11.07 -9.44 10.61
C ILE A 209 10.60 -8.82 11.93
N ILE A 210 9.63 -7.92 11.83
CA ILE A 210 9.02 -7.28 13.00
C ILE A 210 7.59 -7.81 13.16
N TRP A 211 7.36 -8.50 14.26
CA TRP A 211 6.02 -8.93 14.67
C TRP A 211 5.31 -7.79 15.38
N VAL A 212 4.08 -7.50 14.98
CA VAL A 212 3.26 -6.41 15.53
C VAL A 212 2.01 -6.98 16.16
N HIS A 213 1.83 -6.75 17.46
CA HIS A 213 0.61 -7.05 18.18
C HIS A 213 -0.25 -5.79 18.30
N SER A 214 -1.53 -5.87 17.93
CA SER A 214 -2.51 -4.77 18.07
C SER A 214 -3.64 -5.16 19.01
N SER A 215 -3.91 -4.34 20.03
CA SER A 215 -5.03 -4.54 20.95
C SER A 215 -6.40 -4.50 20.26
N ALA A 216 -6.52 -3.80 19.13
CA ALA A 216 -7.75 -3.77 18.33
C ALA A 216 -7.96 -5.09 17.57
N LYS A 217 -6.90 -5.60 16.93
CA LYS A 217 -6.95 -6.89 16.23
C LYS A 217 -7.19 -8.04 17.22
N GLU A 218 -6.61 -7.97 18.41
CA GLU A 218 -6.90 -8.90 19.50
C GLU A 218 -8.38 -8.98 19.85
N LYS A 219 -9.02 -7.83 20.10
CA LYS A 219 -10.46 -7.75 20.39
C LYS A 219 -11.29 -8.31 19.23
N GLN A 220 -10.92 -7.97 17.99
CA GLN A 220 -11.63 -8.45 16.80
C GLN A 220 -11.53 -9.97 16.64
N ASP A 221 -10.33 -10.52 16.80
CA ASP A 221 -10.10 -11.96 16.71
C ASP A 221 -10.78 -12.70 17.87
N LYS A 222 -10.86 -12.10 19.07
CA LYS A 222 -11.65 -12.64 20.20
C LYS A 222 -13.14 -12.70 19.87
N SER A 223 -13.72 -11.60 19.38
CA SER A 223 -15.13 -11.58 18.98
C SER A 223 -15.44 -12.56 17.85
N ARG A 224 -14.52 -12.76 16.90
CA ARG A 224 -14.65 -13.78 15.84
C ARG A 224 -14.62 -15.21 16.40
N ARG A 225 -13.79 -15.49 17.41
CA ARG A 225 -13.75 -16.79 18.11
C ARG A 225 -15.05 -17.05 18.86
N ASP A 226 -15.56 -16.06 19.57
CA ASP A 226 -16.77 -16.20 20.39
C ASP A 226 -18.03 -16.43 19.52
N ASN A 227 -18.05 -15.90 18.29
CA ASN A 227 -19.16 -16.04 17.35
C ASN A 227 -19.07 -17.28 16.41
N ARG A 228 -18.04 -18.13 16.49
CA ARG A 228 -17.85 -19.25 15.53
C ARG A 228 -17.13 -20.45 16.16
N THR A 229 -17.79 -21.61 16.19
CA THR A 229 -17.26 -22.92 16.60
C THR A 229 -16.19 -23.44 15.63
N TRP A 230 -14.93 -22.99 15.76
CA TRP A 230 -13.75 -23.61 15.14
C TRP A 230 -12.50 -23.40 16.05
N PRO A 231 -11.50 -24.31 16.06
CA PRO A 231 -10.50 -24.36 17.13
C PRO A 231 -9.59 -23.13 17.21
N LEU A 232 -9.31 -22.82 18.48
CA LEU A 232 -8.37 -21.89 19.07
C LEU A 232 -7.09 -21.60 18.26
N THR A 233 -6.94 -20.36 17.78
CA THR A 233 -5.61 -19.76 17.61
C THR A 233 -5.59 -18.35 18.21
N LYS A 234 -4.49 -18.09 18.95
CA LYS A 234 -4.18 -16.87 19.71
C LYS A 234 -4.21 -15.62 18.82
N THR A 235 -4.28 -14.46 19.47
CA THR A 235 -3.99 -13.14 18.90
C THR A 235 -2.91 -13.19 17.83
N GLU A 236 -3.26 -12.84 16.59
CA GLU A 236 -2.33 -12.98 15.45
C GLU A 236 -1.45 -11.74 15.34
N PRO A 237 -0.14 -11.86 15.55
CA PRO A 237 0.78 -10.78 15.26
C PRO A 237 0.90 -10.59 13.74
N VAL A 238 0.93 -9.33 13.30
CA VAL A 238 1.16 -8.98 11.90
C VAL A 238 2.66 -8.91 11.68
N LEU A 239 3.17 -9.67 10.71
CA LEU A 239 4.58 -9.65 10.36
C LEU A 239 4.85 -8.55 9.34
N LEU A 240 5.77 -7.66 9.66
CA LEU A 240 6.32 -6.65 8.76
C LEU A 240 7.75 -7.03 8.36
N ILE A 241 8.06 -6.95 7.07
CA ILE A 241 9.45 -6.97 6.61
C ILE A 241 9.93 -5.53 6.48
N VAL A 242 11.06 -5.23 7.12
CA VAL A 242 11.74 -3.93 7.05
C VAL A 242 13.16 -4.17 6.54
N THR A 243 13.61 -3.40 5.54
CA THR A 243 15.03 -3.36 5.16
C THR A 243 15.81 -2.42 6.06
N GLU A 244 17.11 -2.68 6.24
CA GLU A 244 17.99 -1.85 7.05
C GLU A 244 17.82 -0.35 6.74
N PRO A 245 17.48 0.50 7.72
CA PRO A 245 17.77 1.91 7.62
C PRO A 245 19.26 2.14 7.91
N VAL A 246 19.94 2.88 7.03
CA VAL A 246 21.19 3.55 7.37
C VAL A 246 20.92 4.45 8.58
N ILE A 247 21.45 4.03 9.74
CA ILE A 247 21.80 4.81 10.93
C ILE A 247 20.72 5.78 11.45
N ALA A 248 20.22 5.42 12.63
CA ALA A 248 19.61 6.31 13.59
C ALA A 248 20.39 7.63 13.74
N ARG A 249 19.73 8.76 13.51
CA ARG A 249 19.98 9.97 14.29
C ARG A 249 18.73 10.28 15.10
N CYS A 250 18.69 9.74 16.32
CA CYS A 250 18.15 10.48 17.44
C CYS A 250 18.99 11.76 17.56
N SER A 251 18.56 12.86 16.94
CA SER A 251 18.91 14.17 17.47
C SER A 251 18.05 14.41 18.69
N VAL A 252 18.60 14.03 19.85
CA VAL A 252 18.29 14.70 21.11
C VAL A 252 18.74 16.14 20.91
N ALA A 253 17.80 17.05 20.60
CA ALA A 253 18.04 18.47 20.81
C ALA A 253 17.64 18.76 22.24
N SER A 254 18.63 18.67 23.12
CA SER A 254 18.64 19.26 24.45
C SER A 254 18.24 20.73 24.39
N ALA A 255 17.49 21.14 25.42
CA ALA A 255 17.26 22.51 25.79
C ALA A 255 18.57 23.31 25.85
N GLU A 256 18.56 24.49 25.22
CA GLU A 256 18.99 25.80 25.76
C GLU A 256 18.48 26.91 24.82
#